data_AF-A0A2M7A4V3-F1
#
_entry.id   AF-A0A2M7A4V3-F1
#
_cell.length_a   1.000
_cell.length_b   1.000
_cell.length_c   1.000
_cell.angle_alpha   90.00
_cell.angle_beta   90.00
_cell.angle_gamma   90.00
#
_symmetry.space_group_name_H-M   'P 1'
#
loop_
_entity.id
_entity.type
_entity.pdbx_description
1 polymer ?
#
loop_
_entity_poly.entity_id
_entity_poly.type
_entity_poly.pdbx_seq_one_letter_code
_entity_poly.pdbx_strand_id
1 'polypeptide(L)'
;MPTNLQLDDRLIGEAVKLGGHTTKKDAVNQALSEYVQQLKQKRYLLTTRTGCTRTRRVRADSVEYVLVGTSTAWRVHSDSMSPH
;
A
#
# COMPACT_ATOMS: atom_id res chain seq x y z
N MET A 1 30.68 -14.33 19.63
CA MET A 1 31.34 -15.12 18.57
C MET A 1 31.58 -14.22 17.36
N PRO A 2 32.78 -14.19 16.76
CA PRO A 2 32.96 -13.53 15.46
C PRO A 2 32.41 -14.46 14.38
N THR A 3 31.28 -14.10 13.79
CA THR A 3 30.80 -14.76 12.57
C THR A 3 31.56 -14.13 11.41
N ASN A 4 32.32 -14.93 10.67
CA ASN A 4 33.07 -14.47 9.49
C ASN A 4 32.10 -14.18 8.33
N LEU A 5 31.34 -13.08 8.45
CA LEU A 5 30.42 -12.59 7.43
C LEU A 5 31.07 -11.37 6.77
N GLN A 6 31.26 -11.43 5.45
CA GLN A 6 31.72 -10.28 4.69
C GLN A 6 30.58 -9.27 4.59
N LEU A 7 30.69 -8.20 5.36
CA LEU A 7 29.82 -7.03 5.31
C LEU A 7 30.57 -5.88 4.66
N ASP A 8 29.86 -5.06 3.89
CA ASP A 8 30.45 -3.86 3.30
C ASP A 8 30.72 -2.80 4.39
N ASP A 9 31.99 -2.57 4.68
CA ASP A 9 32.45 -1.58 5.64
C ASP A 9 31.98 -0.15 5.33
N ARG A 10 31.73 0.16 4.05
CA ARG A 10 31.23 1.48 3.64
C ARG A 10 29.80 1.69 4.10
N LEU A 11 28.95 0.69 3.86
CA LEU A 11 27.56 0.69 4.31
C LEU A 11 27.46 0.70 5.83
N ILE A 12 28.32 -0.05 6.52
CA ILE A 12 28.37 0.00 7.99
C ILE A 12 28.79 1.40 8.47
N GLY A 13 29.80 2.00 7.84
CA GLY A 13 30.23 3.36 8.18
C GLY A 13 29.13 4.39 7.99
N GLU A 14 28.33 4.26 6.94
CA GLU A 14 27.15 5.10 6.71
C GLU A 14 26.06 4.86 7.75
N ALA A 15 25.75 3.60 8.06
CA ALA A 15 24.78 3.24 9.10
C ALA A 15 25.20 3.75 10.49
N VAL A 16 26.49 3.72 10.81
CA VAL A 16 27.05 4.28 12.04
C VAL A 16 26.83 5.80 12.09
N LYS A 17 27.12 6.52 11.01
CA LYS A 17 26.93 7.98 10.92
C LYS A 17 25.46 8.38 10.98
N LEU A 18 24.60 7.68 10.25
CA LEU A 18 23.17 7.97 10.17
C LEU A 18 22.42 7.55 11.45
N GLY A 19 22.78 6.41 12.03
CA GLY A 19 22.17 5.87 13.26
C GLY A 19 22.78 6.41 14.56
N GLY A 20 23.84 7.22 14.48
CA GLY A 20 24.51 7.78 15.66
C GLY A 20 25.14 6.72 16.57
N HIS A 21 25.55 5.58 16.01
CA HIS A 21 26.10 4.48 16.79
C HIS A 21 27.59 4.71 17.11
N THR A 22 28.02 4.27 18.28
CA THR A 22 29.43 4.39 18.71
C THR A 22 30.32 3.33 18.08
N THR A 23 29.76 2.19 17.69
CA THR A 23 30.51 1.07 17.12
C THR A 23 29.83 0.49 15.89
N LYS A 24 30.64 -0.07 14.98
CA LYS A 24 30.18 -0.85 13.81
C LYS A 24 29.25 -1.99 14.21
N LYS A 25 29.57 -2.66 15.32
CA LYS A 25 28.81 -3.81 15.83
C LYS A 25 27.41 -3.39 16.29
N ASP A 26 27.30 -2.25 16.97
CA ASP A 26 26.01 -1.75 17.45
C ASP A 26 25.11 -1.36 16.28
N ALA A 27 25.66 -0.69 15.26
CA ALA A 27 24.92 -0.37 14.04
C ALA A 27 24.40 -1.63 13.33
N VAL A 28 25.24 -2.66 13.19
CA VAL A 28 24.85 -3.92 12.55
C VAL A 28 23.78 -4.65 13.37
N ASN A 29 23.94 -4.72 14.69
CA ASN A 29 22.97 -5.36 15.58
C ASN A 29 21.61 -4.67 15.55
N GLN A 30 21.61 -3.33 15.56
CA GLN A 30 20.38 -2.54 15.49
C GLN A 30 19.67 -2.77 14.15
N ALA A 31 20.39 -2.66 13.03
CA ALA A 31 19.85 -2.90 11.69
C ALA A 31 19.25 -4.31 11.55
N LEU A 32 19.93 -5.33 12.07
CA LEU A 32 19.42 -6.71 12.07
C LEU A 32 18.16 -6.86 12.93
N SER A 33 18.12 -6.23 14.10
CA SER A 33 16.95 -6.25 14.99
C SER A 33 15.72 -5.66 14.30
N GLU A 34 15.87 -4.48 13.70
CA GLU A 34 14.80 -3.80 12.97
C GLU A 34 14.33 -4.61 11.76
N TYR A 35 15.27 -5.16 10.98
CA TYR A 35 14.93 -6.01 9.84
C TYR A 35 14.10 -7.23 10.26
N VAL A 36 14.52 -7.92 11.33
CA VAL A 36 13.79 -9.07 11.85
C VAL A 36 12.41 -8.66 12.39
N GLN A 37 12.30 -7.52 13.08
CA GLN A 37 11.01 -7.00 13.56
C GLN A 37 10.05 -6.70 12.40
N GLN A 38 10.52 -6.02 11.36
CA GLN A 38 9.74 -5.73 10.16
C GLN A 38 9.26 -7.01 9.48
N LEU A 39 10.12 -8.04 9.36
CA LEU A 39 9.73 -9.33 8.80
C LEU A 39 8.70 -10.06 9.66
N LYS A 40 8.85 -10.05 10.99
CA LYS A 40 7.87 -10.63 11.92
C LYS A 40 6.51 -9.94 11.79
N GLN A 41 6.49 -8.61 11.71
CA GLN A 41 5.28 -7.83 11.53
C GLN A 41 4.64 -8.12 10.16
N LYS A 42 5.41 -8.14 9.08
CA LYS A 42 4.91 -8.52 7.75
C LYS A 42 4.32 -9.92 7.75
N ARG A 43 4.97 -10.89 8.40
CA ARG A 43 4.43 -12.26 8.54
C ARG A 43 3.11 -12.29 9.31
N TYR A 44 3.00 -11.52 10.39
CA TYR A 44 1.77 -11.38 11.15
C TYR A 44 0.64 -10.73 10.33
N LEU A 45 0.95 -9.67 9.58
CA LEU A 45 -0.02 -9.01 8.69
C LEU A 45 -0.44 -9.90 7.50
N LEU A 46 0.48 -10.71 6.99
CA LEU A 46 0.19 -11.68 5.92
C LEU A 46 -0.75 -12.79 6.42
N THR A 47 -0.51 -13.34 7.62
CA THR A 47 -1.36 -14.42 8.16
C THR A 47 -2.74 -13.95 8.61
N THR A 48 -2.90 -12.68 9.00
CA THR A 48 -4.21 -12.11 9.35
C THR A 48 -5.02 -11.69 8.12
N ARG A 49 -4.37 -11.48 6.96
CA ARG A 49 -5.02 -11.16 5.68
C ARG A 49 -5.56 -12.38 4.92
N THR A 50 -5.10 -13.60 5.22
CA THR A 50 -5.57 -14.83 4.55
C THR A 50 -6.98 -15.27 4.97
N GLY A 51 -7.62 -14.59 5.91
CA GLY A 51 -9.01 -14.84 6.34
C GLY A 51 -10.06 -13.88 5.78
N CYS A 52 -9.72 -12.97 4.86
CA CYS A 52 -10.69 -12.01 4.33
C CYS A 52 -10.67 -11.96 2.81
N THR A 53 -11.36 -12.91 2.19
CA THR A 53 -12.09 -12.63 0.94
C THR A 53 -13.16 -11.59 1.27
N ARG A 54 -12.75 -10.32 1.37
CA ARG A 54 -13.68 -9.20 1.38
C ARG A 54 -14.30 -9.20 -0.02
N THR A 55 -15.42 -9.88 -0.18
CA THR A 55 -16.36 -9.61 -1.27
C THR A 55 -16.78 -8.16 -1.10
N ARG A 56 -15.99 -7.24 -1.66
CA ARG A 56 -16.44 -5.89 -1.93
C ARG A 56 -17.59 -6.09 -2.90
N ARG A 57 -18.81 -6.06 -2.37
CA ARG A 57 -20.03 -5.91 -3.15
C ARG A 57 -19.84 -4.59 -3.89
N VAL A 58 -19.33 -4.67 -5.11
CA VAL A 58 -19.44 -3.57 -6.05
C VAL A 58 -20.95 -3.41 -6.18
N ARG A 59 -21.52 -2.29 -5.70
CA ARG A 59 -22.82 -1.90 -6.22
C ARG A 59 -22.60 -1.84 -7.72
N ALA A 60 -23.31 -2.71 -8.44
CA ALA A 60 -23.48 -2.60 -9.87
C ALA A 60 -24.28 -1.31 -10.11
N ASP A 61 -23.62 -0.17 -9.97
CA ASP A 61 -24.12 1.07 -10.56
C ASP A 61 -23.73 1.00 -12.03
N SER A 62 -24.72 0.54 -12.80
CA SER A 62 -24.95 0.78 -14.22
C SER A 62 -23.75 1.22 -15.03
N VAL A 63 -23.08 0.26 -15.67
CA VAL A 63 -22.38 0.55 -16.92
C VAL A 63 -23.45 0.46 -18.00
N GLU A 64 -24.16 1.56 -18.20
CA GLU A 64 -25.07 1.67 -19.34
C GLU A 64 -24.20 1.69 -20.61
N TYR A 65 -24.25 0.57 -21.33
CA TYR A 65 -23.61 0.40 -22.63
C TYR A 65 -24.41 1.21 -23.65
N VAL A 66 -24.07 2.49 -23.86
CA VAL A 66 -24.64 3.24 -24.98
C VAL A 66 -23.89 2.85 -26.25
N LEU A 67 -24.40 1.82 -26.90
CA LEU A 67 -24.11 1.50 -28.29
C LEU A 67 -24.74 2.58 -29.18
N VAL A 68 -23.88 3.17 -30.01
CA VAL A 68 -24.17 3.60 -31.39
C VAL A 68 -25.10 4.81 -31.55
N GLY A 69 -24.49 5.93 -31.91
CA GLY A 69 -24.73 6.57 -33.21
C GLY A 69 -26.16 7.02 -33.56
N THR A 70 -26.22 8.30 -33.95
CA THR A 70 -27.25 8.98 -34.75
C THR A 70 -28.37 9.68 -33.96
N SER A 71 -28.17 10.99 -33.79
CA SER A 71 -29.14 12.04 -34.14
C SER A 71 -30.62 11.70 -33.93
N THR A 72 -31.22 12.10 -32.81
CA THR A 72 -32.49 12.82 -32.89
C THR A 72 -32.70 13.71 -31.65
N ALA A 73 -33.06 14.96 -31.95
CA ALA A 73 -33.49 16.01 -31.07
C ALA A 73 -34.43 15.56 -29.94
N TRP A 74 -34.13 15.99 -28.71
CA TRP A 74 -35.14 16.12 -27.67
C TRP A 74 -35.23 17.58 -27.19
N ARG A 75 -36.29 18.18 -27.72
CA ARG A 75 -36.95 19.42 -27.35
C ARG A 75 -37.17 19.48 -25.83
N VAL A 76 -36.51 20.42 -25.15
CA VAL A 76 -36.91 20.88 -23.81
C VAL A 76 -38.28 21.56 -23.94
N HIS A 77 -39.35 20.80 -23.68
CA HIS A 77 -40.66 21.37 -23.38
C HIS A 77 -40.71 21.57 -21.86
N SER A 78 -40.33 22.77 -21.44
CA SER A 78 -40.63 23.29 -20.12
C SER A 78 -42.10 23.74 -20.12
N ASP A 79 -42.97 22.86 -19.66
CA ASP A 79 -44.33 23.13 -19.22
C ASP A 79 -44.56 22.05 -18.14
N SER A 80 -45.19 22.26 -17.01
CA SER A 80 -45.98 23.34 -16.45
C SER A 80 -46.30 22.87 -15.02
N MET A 81 -46.63 23.80 -14.13
CA MET A 81 -47.42 23.58 -12.92
C MET A 81 -46.96 22.50 -11.91
N SER A 82 -46.71 22.96 -10.69
CA SER A 82 -47.48 22.42 -9.57
C SER A 82 -47.70 23.48 -8.48
N PRO A 83 -48.96 23.73 -8.07
CA PRO A 83 -49.35 24.72 -7.06
C PRO A 83 -49.44 24.10 -5.67
N HIS A 84 -48.96 24.81 -4.65
CA HIS A 84 -49.78 25.43 -3.58
C HIS A 84 -48.87 26.11 -2.56
#